data_AF-A0A1Y2X5V4-F1
#
_entry.id   AF-A0A1Y2X5V4-F1
#
_cell.length_a   1.000
_cell.length_b   1.000
_cell.length_c   1.000
_cell.angle_alpha   90.00
_cell.angle_beta   90.00
_cell.angle_gamma   90.00
#
_symmetry.space_group_name_H-M   'P 1'
#
loop_
_entity.id
_entity.type
_entity.pdbx_description
1 polymer ?
#
loop_
_entity_poly.entity_id
_entity_poly.type
_entity_poly.pdbx_seq_one_letter_code
_entity_poly.pdbx_strand_id
1 'polypeptide(L)'
;MAHLELFVLTWGVYPRRVLIYLHEKGLLNSPHIRVTPVTLSPAIEMLAPGKPKGTVPILALPDGTFIKQSVAILDYFEDICDNPQEEWQKDIATSAKASMRGTDARERATTRDILALADEAGSMFGFACHKGTKLFQKMEPSSPVAASLAMGIVRKNMKLLEPYYEGRFRGGNHDAERVTIADCVLCSLLQFSRELYGVDLLADPELVNLKGFYGTFKERDSAKIPEDFYPGYIKELASVWLE
;
A
#
# COMPACT_ATOMS: atom_id res chain seq x y z
N MET A 1 1.93 10.38 -25.33
CA MET A 1 2.33 8.98 -25.08
C MET A 1 2.65 8.88 -23.59
N ALA A 2 2.33 7.77 -22.92
CA ALA A 2 2.70 7.61 -21.52
C ALA A 2 4.22 7.49 -21.40
N HIS A 3 4.82 8.19 -20.43
CA HIS A 3 6.26 8.17 -20.16
C HIS A 3 6.61 7.10 -19.12
N LEU A 4 5.69 6.89 -18.18
CA LEU A 4 5.81 5.93 -17.09
C LEU A 4 4.83 4.78 -17.31
N GLU A 5 5.27 3.57 -16.97
CA GLU A 5 4.39 2.41 -16.92
C GLU A 5 4.48 1.72 -15.56
N LEU A 6 3.36 1.61 -14.87
CA LEU A 6 3.23 1.00 -13.56
C LEU A 6 2.56 -0.37 -13.70
N PHE A 7 3.32 -1.43 -13.48
CA PHE A 7 2.82 -2.79 -13.45
C PHE A 7 2.25 -3.11 -12.07
N VAL A 8 0.97 -3.50 -12.00
CA VAL A 8 0.25 -3.72 -10.74
C VAL A 8 -0.56 -5.01 -10.73
N LEU A 9 -0.48 -5.74 -9.62
CA LEU A 9 -1.50 -6.70 -9.22
C LEU A 9 -2.45 -5.95 -8.30
N THR A 10 -3.60 -5.54 -8.80
CA THR A 10 -4.47 -4.51 -8.18
C THR A 10 -4.85 -4.80 -6.73
N TRP A 11 -5.01 -6.08 -6.38
CA TRP A 11 -5.38 -6.54 -5.04
C TRP A 11 -4.19 -6.85 -4.12
N GLY A 12 -2.96 -6.80 -4.61
CA GLY A 12 -1.76 -6.98 -3.78
C GLY A 12 -1.53 -5.76 -2.87
N VAL A 13 -1.08 -5.97 -1.63
CA VAL A 13 -0.86 -4.89 -0.66
C VAL A 13 0.10 -3.81 -1.16
N TYR A 14 1.23 -4.20 -1.75
CA TYR A 14 2.26 -3.25 -2.19
C TYR A 14 1.87 -2.46 -3.46
N PRO A 15 1.22 -3.04 -4.49
CA PRO A 15 0.65 -2.25 -5.58
C PRO A 15 -0.50 -1.35 -5.11
N ARG A 16 -1.35 -1.85 -4.21
CA ARG A 16 -2.52 -1.11 -3.70
C ARG A 16 -2.13 0.23 -3.08
N ARG A 17 -1.07 0.29 -2.27
CA ARG A 17 -0.59 1.57 -1.70
C ARG A 17 -0.17 2.60 -2.77
N VAL A 18 0.39 2.16 -3.90
CA VAL A 18 0.71 3.05 -5.04
C VAL A 18 -0.56 3.52 -5.73
N LEU A 19 -1.54 2.63 -5.95
CA LEU A 19 -2.82 3.01 -6.57
C LEU A 19 -3.64 3.97 -5.71
N ILE A 20 -3.69 3.75 -4.39
CA ILE A 20 -4.32 4.67 -3.44
C ILE A 20 -3.62 6.04 -3.53
N TYR A 21 -2.29 6.06 -3.46
CA TYR A 21 -1.51 7.30 -3.60
C TYR A 21 -1.79 8.03 -4.92
N LEU A 22 -1.73 7.34 -6.06
CA LEU A 22 -1.97 7.96 -7.36
C LEU A 22 -3.37 8.58 -7.43
N HIS A 23 -4.38 7.95 -6.85
CA HIS A 23 -5.71 8.53 -6.78
C HIS A 23 -5.75 9.76 -5.87
N GLU A 24 -5.21 9.63 -4.65
CA GLU A 24 -5.18 10.71 -3.66
C GLU A 24 -4.44 11.95 -4.16
N LYS A 25 -3.29 11.73 -4.81
CA LYS A 25 -2.44 12.75 -5.41
C LYS A 25 -3.05 13.38 -6.66
N GLY A 26 -4.11 12.82 -7.24
CA GLY A 26 -4.71 13.30 -8.49
C GLY A 26 -4.00 12.85 -9.76
N LEU A 27 -3.18 11.80 -9.68
CA LEU A 27 -2.33 11.30 -10.76
C LEU A 27 -2.83 10.02 -11.43
N LEU A 28 -3.86 9.35 -10.90
CA LEU A 28 -4.34 8.07 -11.42
C LEU A 28 -4.72 8.11 -12.91
N ASN A 29 -5.26 9.23 -13.37
CA ASN A 29 -5.69 9.45 -14.75
C ASN A 29 -4.70 10.29 -15.57
N SER A 30 -3.46 10.46 -15.09
CA SER A 30 -2.43 11.21 -15.81
C SER A 30 -2.14 10.56 -17.17
N PRO A 31 -2.10 11.33 -18.28
CA PRO A 31 -1.74 10.79 -19.60
C PRO A 31 -0.28 10.31 -19.68
N HIS A 32 0.54 10.65 -18.68
CA HIS A 32 1.94 10.25 -18.59
C HIS A 32 2.15 8.94 -17.83
N ILE A 33 1.12 8.40 -17.17
CA ILE A 33 1.20 7.19 -16.35
C ILE A 33 0.28 6.12 -16.94
N ARG A 34 0.86 5.06 -17.51
CA ARG A 34 0.11 3.86 -17.91
C ARG A 34 0.09 2.86 -16.76
N VAL A 35 -1.09 2.51 -16.27
CA VAL A 35 -1.24 1.42 -15.30
C VAL A 35 -1.52 0.12 -16.06
N THR A 36 -0.62 -0.85 -15.94
CA THR A 36 -0.72 -2.14 -16.63
C THR A 36 -1.05 -3.25 -15.63
N PRO A 37 -2.24 -3.88 -15.73
CA PRO A 37 -2.61 -5.00 -14.88
C PRO A 37 -1.70 -6.21 -15.07
N VAL A 38 -1.42 -6.90 -13.97
CA VAL A 38 -0.60 -8.10 -13.90
C VAL A 38 -1.46 -9.26 -13.42
N THR A 39 -1.35 -10.40 -14.09
CA THR A 39 -2.08 -11.63 -13.76
C THR A 39 -1.15 -12.64 -13.11
N LEU A 40 -1.72 -13.63 -12.41
CA LEU A 40 -0.97 -14.77 -11.88
C LEU A 40 -1.09 -15.98 -12.81
N SER A 41 0.01 -16.64 -13.09
CA SER A 41 0.01 -17.97 -13.72
C SER A 41 -0.45 -19.05 -12.72
N PRO A 42 -0.74 -20.29 -13.17
CA PRO A 42 -0.99 -21.41 -12.26
C PRO A 42 0.16 -21.70 -11.29
N ALA A 43 1.40 -21.32 -11.67
CA ALA A 43 2.59 -21.41 -10.83
C ALA A 43 2.84 -20.14 -9.98
N ILE A 44 1.85 -19.23 -9.91
CA ILE A 44 1.87 -17.98 -9.14
C ILE A 44 2.92 -16.98 -9.66
N GLU A 45 3.41 -17.17 -10.88
CA GLU A 45 4.26 -16.19 -11.55
C GLU A 45 3.43 -14.97 -11.97
N MET A 46 3.95 -13.78 -11.72
CA MET A 46 3.32 -12.52 -12.09
C MET A 46 3.65 -12.17 -13.54
N LEU A 47 2.63 -12.13 -14.40
CA LEU A 47 2.75 -11.98 -15.85
C LEU A 47 2.05 -10.72 -16.36
N ALA A 48 2.75 -9.96 -17.19
CA ALA A 48 2.20 -8.94 -18.08
C ALA A 48 3.20 -8.65 -19.22
N PRO A 49 2.74 -8.24 -20.42
CA PRO A 49 3.63 -7.84 -21.51
C PRO A 49 4.59 -6.72 -21.06
N GLY A 50 5.88 -6.85 -21.36
CA GLY A 50 6.90 -5.86 -21.01
C GLY A 50 7.29 -5.81 -19.52
N LYS A 51 6.62 -6.55 -18.63
CA LYS A 51 6.95 -6.57 -17.21
C LYS A 51 8.28 -7.29 -16.97
N PRO A 52 9.25 -6.70 -16.25
CA PRO A 52 10.47 -7.41 -15.86
C PRO A 52 10.18 -8.50 -14.82
N LYS A 53 11.09 -9.48 -14.68
CA LYS A 53 11.00 -10.54 -13.67
C LYS A 53 10.95 -9.96 -12.24
N GLY A 54 10.19 -10.63 -11.37
CA GLY A 54 10.01 -10.28 -9.96
C GLY A 54 8.57 -9.94 -9.59
N THR A 55 8.39 -9.53 -8.33
CA THR A 55 7.11 -9.10 -7.75
C THR A 55 6.73 -7.69 -8.21
N VAL A 56 5.49 -7.29 -7.94
CA VAL A 56 4.94 -5.95 -8.26
C VAL A 56 4.63 -5.18 -6.97
N PRO A 57 4.63 -3.84 -6.98
CA PRO A 57 4.63 -2.95 -8.15
C PRO A 57 6.00 -2.74 -8.78
N ILE A 58 6.00 -2.45 -10.07
CA ILE A 58 7.20 -2.04 -10.81
C ILE A 58 6.84 -0.82 -11.65
N LEU A 59 7.62 0.26 -11.50
CA LEU A 59 7.55 1.43 -12.35
C LEU A 59 8.67 1.35 -13.40
N ALA A 60 8.31 1.31 -14.68
CA ALA A 60 9.24 1.48 -15.79
C ALA A 60 9.40 2.97 -16.11
N LEU A 61 10.66 3.40 -16.26
CA LEU A 61 11.04 4.76 -16.58
C LEU A 61 11.29 4.94 -18.09
N PRO A 62 11.31 6.17 -18.63
CA PRO A 62 11.48 6.42 -20.06
C PRO A 62 12.79 5.89 -20.65
N ASP A 63 13.84 5.78 -19.84
CA ASP A 63 15.15 5.28 -20.22
C ASP A 63 15.25 3.73 -20.20
N GLY A 64 14.15 3.03 -19.90
CA GLY A 64 14.07 1.58 -19.80
C GLY A 64 14.54 1.00 -18.47
N THR A 65 14.89 1.84 -17.49
CA THR A 65 15.21 1.40 -16.12
C THR A 65 13.94 1.20 -15.29
N PHE A 66 14.07 0.61 -14.09
CA PHE A 66 12.93 0.23 -13.26
C PHE A 66 13.11 0.61 -11.79
N ILE A 67 12.03 1.08 -11.16
CA ILE A 67 11.90 1.19 -9.71
C ILE A 67 10.96 0.08 -9.24
N LYS A 68 11.42 -0.78 -8.31
CA LYS A 68 10.72 -2.02 -7.92
C LYS A 68 10.22 -2.03 -6.47
N GLN A 69 10.57 -1.02 -5.69
CA GLN A 69 10.14 -0.89 -4.30
C GLN A 69 9.06 0.16 -4.24
N SER A 70 7.90 -0.19 -3.69
CA SER A 70 6.79 0.73 -3.84
C SER A 70 6.97 2.02 -3.03
N VAL A 71 7.65 2.01 -1.88
CA VAL A 71 7.99 3.26 -1.16
C VAL A 71 8.86 4.15 -2.03
N ALA A 72 9.86 3.58 -2.71
CA ALA A 72 10.68 4.32 -3.67
C ALA A 72 9.87 4.83 -4.88
N ILE A 73 8.85 4.09 -5.33
CA ILE A 73 7.92 4.57 -6.36
C ILE A 73 7.11 5.78 -5.86
N LEU A 74 6.60 5.74 -4.62
CA LEU A 74 5.89 6.86 -4.00
C LEU A 74 6.80 8.09 -3.90
N ASP A 75 8.03 7.90 -3.41
CA ASP A 75 9.02 8.98 -3.30
C ASP A 75 9.41 9.55 -4.67
N TYR A 76 9.58 8.71 -5.70
CA TYR A 76 9.87 9.15 -7.05
C TYR A 76 8.77 10.07 -7.60
N PHE A 77 7.50 9.71 -7.42
CA PHE A 77 6.39 10.57 -7.83
C PHE A 77 6.38 11.91 -7.08
N GLU A 78 6.66 11.90 -5.78
CA GLU A 78 6.78 13.15 -5.02
C GLU A 78 7.97 14.00 -5.47
N ASP A 79 9.12 13.40 -5.79
CA ASP A 79 10.30 14.12 -6.24
C ASP A 79 10.09 14.79 -7.61
N ILE A 80 9.45 14.10 -8.57
CA ILE A 80 9.14 14.73 -9.87
C ILE A 80 8.02 15.77 -9.77
N CYS A 81 7.15 15.70 -8.76
CA CYS A 81 6.15 16.74 -8.50
C CYS A 81 6.78 17.97 -7.82
N ASP A 82 7.66 17.76 -6.83
CA ASP A 82 8.27 18.84 -6.06
C ASP A 82 9.35 19.59 -6.87
N ASN A 83 10.06 18.89 -7.77
CA ASN A 83 11.16 19.45 -8.56
C ASN A 83 11.21 18.88 -10.00
N PRO A 84 10.22 19.21 -10.85
CA PRO A 84 10.13 18.67 -12.21
C PRO A 84 11.31 19.13 -13.08
N GLN A 85 12.04 18.17 -13.65
CA GLN A 85 13.22 18.40 -14.52
C GLN A 85 12.89 18.35 -16.02
N GLU A 86 11.81 17.66 -16.39
CA GLU A 86 11.38 17.48 -17.78
C GLU A 86 9.96 18.04 -18.01
N GLU A 87 9.60 18.37 -19.24
CA GLU A 87 8.28 18.96 -19.56
C GLU A 87 7.12 18.05 -19.12
N TRP A 88 7.21 16.75 -19.36
CA TRP A 88 6.18 15.80 -18.93
C TRP A 88 6.07 15.67 -17.41
N GLN A 89 7.15 15.96 -16.67
CA GLN A 89 7.10 16.03 -15.20
C GLN A 89 6.39 17.29 -14.74
N LYS A 90 6.54 18.42 -15.45
CA LYS A 90 5.79 19.66 -15.16
C LYS A 90 4.29 19.47 -15.37
N ASP A 91 3.89 18.73 -16.40
CA ASP A 91 2.48 18.38 -16.65
C ASP A 91 1.91 17.53 -15.51
N ILE A 92 2.67 16.54 -15.02
CA ILE A 92 2.33 15.76 -13.82
C ILE A 92 2.20 16.67 -12.60
N ALA A 93 3.23 17.48 -12.31
CA ALA A 93 3.29 18.36 -11.15
C ALA A 93 2.13 19.36 -11.11
N THR A 94 1.74 19.90 -12.27
CA THR A 94 0.62 20.85 -12.40
C THR A 94 -0.73 20.20 -12.05
N SER A 95 -0.89 18.92 -12.37
CA SER A 95 -2.11 18.16 -12.08
C SER A 95 -2.14 17.61 -10.66
N ALA A 96 -0.99 17.54 -10.00
CA ALA A 96 -0.81 16.90 -8.71
C ALA A 96 -1.34 17.78 -7.57
N LYS A 97 -1.95 17.14 -6.57
CA LYS A 97 -2.26 17.78 -5.29
C LYS A 97 -0.97 18.04 -4.48
N ALA A 98 -1.10 18.79 -3.39
CA ALA A 98 -0.02 19.15 -2.48
C ALA A 98 0.86 17.95 -2.05
N SER A 99 2.09 18.22 -1.62
CA SER A 99 3.00 17.16 -1.17
C SER A 99 2.37 16.31 -0.06
N MET A 100 2.46 15.00 -0.24
CA MET A 100 2.02 13.97 0.70
C MET A 100 3.17 13.48 1.60
N ARG A 101 4.34 14.14 1.52
CA ARG A 101 5.50 13.92 2.39
C ARG A 101 5.64 14.95 3.51
N GLY A 102 4.90 16.05 3.46
CA GLY A 102 5.08 17.19 4.36
C GLY A 102 5.84 18.36 3.70
N THR A 103 5.58 19.58 4.14
CA THR A 103 6.13 20.82 3.56
C THR A 103 7.38 21.34 4.25
N ASP A 104 7.72 20.84 5.44
CA ASP A 104 8.94 21.20 6.15
C ASP A 104 9.70 19.96 6.66
N ALA A 105 10.88 20.19 7.24
CA ALA A 105 11.74 19.11 7.72
C ALA A 105 11.08 18.25 8.81
N ARG A 106 10.28 18.85 9.70
CA ARG A 106 9.60 18.14 10.79
C ARG A 106 8.47 17.30 10.23
N GLU A 107 7.58 17.87 9.41
CA GLU A 107 6.49 17.13 8.77
C GLU A 107 7.02 15.96 7.94
N ARG A 108 8.14 16.18 7.23
CA ARG A 108 8.82 15.14 6.44
C ARG A 108 9.43 14.05 7.31
N ALA A 109 9.99 14.40 8.46
CA ALA A 109 10.51 13.40 9.40
C ALA A 109 9.37 12.59 10.03
N THR A 110 8.30 13.25 10.49
CA THR A 110 7.12 12.58 11.06
C THR A 110 6.45 11.66 10.05
N THR A 111 6.28 12.09 8.80
CA THR A 111 5.69 11.23 7.75
C THR A 111 6.56 9.99 7.50
N ARG A 112 7.89 10.13 7.50
CA ARG A 112 8.81 8.99 7.35
C ARG A 112 8.78 8.03 8.52
N ASP A 113 8.60 8.53 9.73
CA ASP A 113 8.51 7.68 10.92
C ASP A 113 7.26 6.81 10.90
N ILE A 114 6.10 7.41 10.62
CA ILE A 114 4.83 6.69 10.43
C ILE A 114 4.97 5.68 9.28
N LEU A 115 5.57 6.10 8.16
CA LEU A 115 5.80 5.22 7.01
C LEU A 115 6.67 4.02 7.36
N ALA A 116 7.76 4.21 8.10
CA ALA A 116 8.67 3.13 8.50
C ALA A 116 7.97 2.11 9.38
N LEU A 117 7.19 2.56 10.38
CA LEU A 117 6.40 1.68 11.24
C LEU A 117 5.35 0.89 10.46
N ALA A 118 4.65 1.54 9.52
CA ALA A 118 3.64 0.90 8.68
C ALA A 118 4.26 -0.10 7.68
N ASP A 119 5.43 0.21 7.11
CA ASP A 119 6.14 -0.66 6.16
C ASP A 119 6.73 -1.89 6.86
N GLU A 120 7.29 -1.73 8.07
CA GLU A 120 7.75 -2.84 8.90
C GLU A 120 6.56 -3.73 9.31
N ALA A 121 5.44 -3.12 9.74
CA ALA A 121 4.23 -3.87 10.07
C ALA A 121 3.70 -4.65 8.85
N GLY A 122 3.69 -4.03 7.67
CA GLY A 122 3.27 -4.69 6.43
C GLY A 122 4.16 -5.86 6.03
N SER A 123 5.48 -5.69 6.16
CA SER A 123 6.46 -6.73 5.86
C SER A 123 6.35 -7.91 6.82
N MET A 124 6.22 -7.65 8.13
CA MET A 124 6.03 -8.70 9.13
C MET A 124 4.66 -9.38 9.01
N PHE A 125 3.61 -8.64 8.66
CA PHE A 125 2.30 -9.24 8.36
C PHE A 125 2.38 -10.17 7.15
N GLY A 126 3.05 -9.73 6.07
CA GLY A 126 3.33 -10.59 4.91
C GLY A 126 4.06 -11.86 5.30
N PHE A 127 5.14 -11.75 6.08
CA PHE A 127 5.86 -12.92 6.57
C PHE A 127 4.97 -13.85 7.43
N ALA A 128 4.12 -13.30 8.29
CA ALA A 128 3.15 -14.07 9.06
C ALA A 128 2.17 -14.82 8.15
N CYS A 129 1.67 -14.18 7.10
CA CYS A 129 0.79 -14.82 6.10
C CYS A 129 1.49 -16.01 5.42
N HIS A 130 2.72 -15.81 4.97
CA HIS A 130 3.56 -16.82 4.33
C HIS A 130 3.80 -18.05 5.22
N LYS A 131 4.04 -17.84 6.52
CA LYS A 131 4.32 -18.94 7.46
C LYS A 131 3.10 -19.52 8.16
N GLY A 132 1.99 -18.77 8.19
CA GLY A 132 0.84 -19.05 9.03
C GLY A 132 -0.44 -19.35 8.28
N THR A 133 -0.49 -19.33 6.95
CA THR A 133 -1.75 -19.56 6.22
C THR A 133 -1.69 -20.72 5.25
N LYS A 134 -2.86 -21.29 4.95
CA LYS A 134 -3.02 -22.38 3.99
C LYS A 134 -2.62 -21.98 2.57
N LEU A 135 -2.71 -20.67 2.23
CA LEU A 135 -2.34 -20.13 0.92
C LEU A 135 -0.91 -20.50 0.50
N PHE A 136 0.03 -20.47 1.45
CA PHE A 136 1.45 -20.69 1.15
C PHE A 136 1.97 -22.09 1.49
N GLN A 137 1.16 -22.91 2.15
CA GLN A 137 1.54 -24.24 2.66
C GLN A 137 2.14 -25.17 1.58
N LYS A 138 1.71 -25.05 0.31
CA LYS A 138 2.23 -25.86 -0.80
C LYS A 138 3.50 -25.30 -1.45
N MET A 139 3.82 -24.04 -1.22
CA MET A 139 4.98 -23.36 -1.80
C MET A 139 6.20 -23.38 -0.88
N GLU A 140 5.97 -23.38 0.43
CA GLU A 140 7.04 -23.29 1.42
C GLU A 140 6.66 -23.95 2.76
N PRO A 141 7.63 -24.30 3.61
CA PRO A 141 7.35 -24.80 4.94
C PRO A 141 6.61 -23.77 5.80
N SER A 142 5.50 -24.22 6.42
CA SER A 142 4.74 -23.47 7.41
C SER A 142 5.46 -23.45 8.77
N SER A 143 5.24 -22.39 9.54
CA SER A 143 5.70 -22.27 10.92
C SER A 143 4.75 -21.35 11.71
N PRO A 144 3.74 -21.90 12.41
CA PRO A 144 2.81 -21.13 13.23
C PRO A 144 3.51 -20.32 14.31
N VAL A 145 4.60 -20.84 14.88
CA VAL A 145 5.45 -20.12 15.86
C VAL A 145 6.07 -18.87 15.22
N ALA A 146 6.67 -18.99 14.02
CA ALA A 146 7.25 -17.84 13.34
C ALA A 146 6.19 -16.82 12.93
N ALA A 147 5.01 -17.29 12.49
CA ALA A 147 3.88 -16.41 12.19
C ALA A 147 3.39 -15.66 13.43
N SER A 148 3.29 -16.32 14.58
CA SER A 148 2.90 -15.71 15.86
C SER A 148 3.91 -14.64 16.33
N LEU A 149 5.21 -14.93 16.22
CA LEU A 149 6.28 -13.96 16.53
C LEU A 149 6.19 -12.72 15.63
N ALA A 150 5.99 -12.93 14.33
CA ALA A 150 5.81 -11.85 13.37
C ALA A 150 4.56 -11.01 13.68
N MET A 151 3.43 -11.64 14.01
CA MET A 151 2.23 -10.95 14.47
C MET A 151 2.44 -10.15 15.76
N GLY A 152 3.33 -10.61 16.65
CA GLY A 152 3.76 -9.85 17.83
C GLY A 152 4.40 -8.50 17.44
N ILE A 153 5.26 -8.49 16.42
CA ILE A 153 5.88 -7.28 15.90
C ILE A 153 4.85 -6.37 15.23
N VAL A 154 3.92 -6.93 14.44
CA VAL A 154 2.81 -6.17 13.83
C VAL A 154 2.00 -5.43 14.92
N ARG A 155 1.59 -6.14 15.98
CA ARG A 155 0.84 -5.54 17.09
C ARG A 155 1.62 -4.43 17.80
N LYS A 156 2.92 -4.64 18.03
CA LYS A 156 3.80 -3.61 18.61
C LYS A 156 3.79 -2.35 17.74
N ASN A 157 3.93 -2.49 16.43
CA ASN A 157 3.95 -1.34 15.52
C ASN A 157 2.59 -0.64 15.43
N MET A 158 1.46 -1.36 15.52
CA MET A 158 0.14 -0.72 15.64
C MET A 158 0.05 0.17 16.89
N LYS A 159 0.58 -0.28 18.03
CA LYS A 159 0.61 0.53 19.26
C LYS A 159 1.52 1.76 19.14
N LEU A 160 2.62 1.65 18.41
CA LEU A 160 3.52 2.80 18.13
C LEU A 160 2.88 3.80 17.16
N LEU A 161 2.08 3.33 16.20
CA LEU A 161 1.36 4.17 15.24
C LEU A 161 0.18 4.92 15.88
N GLU A 162 -0.51 4.31 16.84
CA GLU A 162 -1.70 4.86 17.49
C GLU A 162 -1.61 6.35 17.88
N PRO A 163 -0.59 6.83 18.62
CA PRO A 163 -0.50 8.25 18.98
C PRO A 163 -0.33 9.19 17.79
N TYR A 164 0.24 8.75 16.66
CA TYR A 164 0.38 9.59 15.46
C TYR A 164 -0.95 9.94 14.80
N TYR A 165 -2.00 9.18 15.10
CA TYR A 165 -3.35 9.41 14.57
C TYR A 165 -4.26 10.16 15.54
N GLU A 166 -3.77 10.54 16.72
CA GLU A 166 -4.53 11.37 17.64
C GLU A 166 -4.91 12.71 16.98
N GLY A 167 -6.20 13.04 17.01
CA GLY A 167 -6.71 14.28 16.41
C GLY A 167 -6.96 14.21 14.90
N ARG A 168 -6.33 13.28 14.18
CA ARG A 168 -6.47 13.14 12.71
C ARG A 168 -7.75 12.40 12.33
N PHE A 169 -8.30 12.70 11.16
CA PHE A 169 -9.48 12.02 10.60
C PHE A 169 -10.69 12.04 11.54
N ARG A 170 -10.87 13.13 12.30
CA ARG A 170 -12.04 13.39 13.15
C ARG A 170 -13.06 14.24 12.38
N GLY A 171 -14.36 13.95 12.54
CA GLY A 171 -15.42 14.88 12.12
C GLY A 171 -16.14 14.60 10.79
N GLY A 172 -16.07 13.37 10.26
CA GLY A 172 -16.99 12.88 9.21
C GLY A 172 -16.79 13.43 7.80
N ASN A 173 -16.11 14.58 7.63
CA ASN A 173 -15.68 15.04 6.31
C ASN A 173 -14.37 14.35 5.92
N HIS A 174 -14.49 13.16 5.32
CA HIS A 174 -13.35 12.36 4.91
C HIS A 174 -12.42 13.12 3.97
N ASP A 175 -12.93 14.02 3.10
CA ASP A 175 -12.16 14.73 2.08
C ASP A 175 -11.32 15.91 2.60
N ALA A 176 -11.58 16.42 3.80
CA ALA A 176 -10.90 17.59 4.33
C ALA A 176 -9.51 17.31 4.93
N GLU A 177 -9.24 16.06 5.32
CA GLU A 177 -7.97 15.70 5.97
C GLU A 177 -6.82 15.60 4.95
N ARG A 178 -5.65 16.16 5.31
CA ARG A 178 -4.43 16.02 4.50
C ARG A 178 -3.92 14.59 4.58
N VAL A 179 -4.02 13.87 3.46
CA VAL A 179 -3.49 12.52 3.30
C VAL A 179 -1.98 12.55 3.04
N THR A 180 -1.25 11.64 3.67
CA THR A 180 0.19 11.42 3.48
C THR A 180 0.46 10.08 2.79
N ILE A 181 1.69 9.90 2.30
CA ILE A 181 2.11 8.60 1.76
C ILE A 181 2.03 7.48 2.80
N ALA A 182 2.25 7.79 4.09
CA ALA A 182 2.16 6.83 5.18
C ALA A 182 0.72 6.32 5.38
N ASP A 183 -0.27 7.22 5.24
CA ASP A 183 -1.69 6.86 5.32
C ASP A 183 -2.09 5.89 4.20
N CYS A 184 -1.58 6.10 2.97
CA CYS A 184 -1.81 5.19 1.85
C CYS A 184 -1.24 3.79 2.13
N VAL A 185 -0.04 3.72 2.71
CA VAL A 185 0.59 2.44 3.10
C VAL A 185 -0.20 1.75 4.19
N LEU A 186 -0.52 2.46 5.28
CA LEU A 186 -1.24 1.90 6.40
C LEU A 186 -2.65 1.45 6.01
N CYS A 187 -3.41 2.26 5.27
CA CYS A 187 -4.73 1.88 4.78
C CYS A 187 -4.66 0.61 3.93
N SER A 188 -3.68 0.51 3.01
CA SER A 188 -3.53 -0.69 2.19
C SER A 188 -3.29 -1.96 3.02
N LEU A 189 -2.51 -1.85 4.10
CA LEU A 189 -2.23 -2.96 5.02
C LEU A 189 -3.49 -3.37 5.79
N LEU A 190 -4.20 -2.41 6.38
CA LEU A 190 -5.40 -2.65 7.18
C LEU A 190 -6.54 -3.25 6.33
N GLN A 191 -6.69 -2.79 5.09
CA GLN A 191 -7.62 -3.40 4.14
C GLN A 191 -7.19 -4.83 3.79
N PHE A 192 -5.93 -5.03 3.44
CA PHE A 192 -5.43 -6.34 3.03
C PHE A 192 -5.54 -7.39 4.14
N SER A 193 -5.18 -7.04 5.37
CA SER A 193 -5.27 -7.96 6.51
C SER A 193 -6.72 -8.34 6.82
N ARG A 194 -7.63 -7.36 6.86
CA ARG A 194 -9.03 -7.58 7.18
C ARG A 194 -9.78 -8.30 6.06
N GLU A 195 -9.69 -7.77 4.83
CA GLU A 195 -10.58 -8.15 3.73
C GLU A 195 -10.14 -9.42 2.99
N LEU A 196 -8.82 -9.68 2.94
CA LEU A 196 -8.27 -10.89 2.29
C LEU A 196 -7.92 -11.99 3.30
N TYR A 197 -7.26 -11.64 4.41
CA TYR A 197 -6.77 -12.62 5.38
C TYR A 197 -7.69 -12.82 6.59
N GLY A 198 -8.77 -12.06 6.71
CA GLY A 198 -9.72 -12.19 7.82
C GLY A 198 -9.14 -11.78 9.19
N VAL A 199 -8.06 -11.00 9.21
CA VAL A 199 -7.37 -10.57 10.44
C VAL A 199 -7.62 -9.09 10.69
N ASP A 200 -8.30 -8.77 11.78
CA ASP A 200 -8.42 -7.39 12.26
C ASP A 200 -7.17 -6.97 13.04
N LEU A 201 -6.25 -6.26 12.38
CA LEU A 201 -5.06 -5.70 13.04
C LEU A 201 -5.40 -4.60 14.07
N LEU A 202 -6.64 -4.10 14.07
CA LEU A 202 -7.14 -3.11 15.00
C LEU A 202 -8.00 -3.74 16.12
N ALA A 203 -7.91 -5.06 16.32
CA ALA A 203 -8.72 -5.75 17.33
C ALA A 203 -8.48 -5.27 18.77
N ASP A 204 -7.29 -4.74 19.07
CA ASP A 204 -6.98 -4.18 20.39
C ASP A 204 -7.91 -2.97 20.68
N PRO A 205 -8.66 -2.96 21.81
CA PRO A 205 -9.58 -1.88 22.15
C PRO A 205 -8.89 -0.52 22.30
N GLU A 206 -7.59 -0.48 22.63
CA GLU A 206 -6.83 0.76 22.86
C GLU A 206 -6.51 1.52 21.56
N LEU A 207 -6.63 0.89 20.39
CA LEU A 207 -6.30 1.48 19.09
C LEU A 207 -7.44 2.36 18.53
N VAL A 208 -7.91 3.31 19.34
CA VAL A 208 -9.11 4.12 19.05
C VAL A 208 -8.89 5.11 17.90
N ASN A 209 -7.72 5.71 17.79
CA ASN A 209 -7.39 6.67 16.76
C ASN A 209 -7.16 5.96 15.42
N LEU A 210 -6.47 4.81 15.42
CA LEU A 210 -6.33 3.99 14.21
C LEU A 210 -7.65 3.43 13.69
N LYS A 211 -8.60 3.10 14.59
CA LYS A 211 -9.97 2.75 14.20
C LYS A 211 -10.68 3.92 13.54
N GLY A 212 -10.56 5.13 14.10
CA GLY A 212 -11.10 6.36 13.51
C GLY A 212 -10.50 6.65 12.13
N PHE A 213 -9.19 6.52 12.00
CA PHE A 213 -8.47 6.61 10.73
C PHE A 213 -9.02 5.62 9.71
N TYR A 214 -9.00 4.32 10.00
CA TYR A 214 -9.44 3.30 9.04
C TYR A 214 -10.91 3.44 8.67
N GLY A 215 -11.76 3.70 9.67
CA GLY A 215 -13.19 3.90 9.49
C GLY A 215 -13.52 5.07 8.57
N THR A 216 -12.73 6.14 8.62
CA THR A 216 -12.90 7.32 7.75
C THR A 216 -12.24 7.13 6.40
N PHE A 217 -10.99 6.63 6.38
CA PHE A 217 -10.20 6.53 5.16
C PHE A 217 -10.78 5.53 4.15
N LYS A 218 -11.33 4.41 4.63
CA LYS A 218 -11.90 3.37 3.76
C LYS A 218 -13.08 3.86 2.91
N GLU A 219 -13.74 4.94 3.32
CA GLU A 219 -14.89 5.54 2.60
C GLU A 219 -14.45 6.41 1.41
N ARG A 220 -13.17 6.79 1.35
CA ARG A 220 -12.60 7.58 0.25
C ARG A 220 -12.61 6.76 -1.04
N ASP A 221 -12.83 7.42 -2.18
CA ASP A 221 -12.89 6.76 -3.49
C ASP A 221 -11.59 6.02 -3.86
N SER A 222 -10.43 6.46 -3.34
CA SER A 222 -9.14 5.78 -3.50
C SER A 222 -9.06 4.43 -2.79
N ALA A 223 -9.77 4.30 -1.68
CA ALA A 223 -9.74 3.15 -0.80
C ALA A 223 -10.91 2.19 -1.06
N LYS A 224 -11.94 2.58 -1.80
CA LYS A 224 -13.06 1.68 -2.15
C LYS A 224 -12.57 0.41 -2.82
N ILE A 225 -13.16 -0.71 -2.41
CA ILE A 225 -12.88 -2.05 -2.90
C ILE A 225 -14.14 -2.50 -3.66
N PRO A 226 -14.07 -2.73 -4.99
CA PRO A 226 -15.21 -3.24 -5.75
C PRO A 226 -15.55 -4.68 -5.35
N GLU A 227 -16.71 -5.14 -5.79
CA GLU A 227 -17.07 -6.56 -5.70
C GLU A 227 -16.02 -7.43 -6.42
N ASP A 228 -15.77 -8.64 -5.91
CA ASP A 228 -14.77 -9.59 -6.42
C ASP A 228 -13.34 -9.06 -6.55
N PHE A 229 -12.99 -8.00 -5.82
CA PHE A 229 -11.64 -7.43 -5.85
C PHE A 229 -10.53 -8.43 -5.51
N TYR A 230 -10.80 -9.30 -4.53
CA TYR A 230 -9.93 -10.42 -4.17
C TYR A 230 -10.43 -11.69 -4.86
N PRO A 231 -9.60 -12.43 -5.61
CA PRO A 231 -10.02 -13.70 -6.20
C PRO A 231 -10.53 -14.67 -5.13
N GLY A 232 -11.73 -15.21 -5.29
CA GLY A 232 -12.41 -16.02 -4.27
C GLY A 232 -11.57 -17.18 -3.75
N TYR A 233 -10.91 -17.92 -4.65
CA TYR A 233 -10.04 -19.04 -4.28
C TYR A 233 -8.79 -18.60 -3.48
N ILE A 234 -8.26 -17.39 -3.73
CA ILE A 234 -7.16 -16.83 -2.94
C ILE A 234 -7.68 -16.48 -1.56
N LYS A 235 -8.84 -15.82 -1.46
CA LYS A 235 -9.46 -15.42 -0.19
C LYS A 235 -9.81 -16.62 0.69
N GLU A 236 -10.33 -17.69 0.11
CA GLU A 236 -10.65 -18.94 0.83
C GLU A 236 -9.39 -19.55 1.48
N LEU A 237 -8.25 -19.53 0.78
CA LEU A 237 -7.00 -20.07 1.31
C LEU A 237 -6.29 -19.10 2.26
N ALA A 238 -6.34 -17.80 1.98
CA ALA A 238 -5.68 -16.74 2.76
C ALA A 238 -6.29 -16.57 4.15
N SER A 239 -7.61 -16.76 4.28
CA SER A 239 -8.32 -16.60 5.54
C SER A 239 -8.18 -17.79 6.50
N VAL A 240 -7.59 -18.92 6.05
CA VAL A 240 -7.36 -20.10 6.87
C VAL A 240 -5.95 -20.06 7.46
N TRP A 241 -5.86 -19.69 8.73
CA TRP A 241 -4.61 -19.71 9.51
C TRP A 241 -4.34 -21.09 10.10
N LEU A 242 -3.08 -21.50 10.10
CA LEU A 242 -2.58 -22.76 10.61
C LEU A 242 -2.25 -22.61 12.10
N GLU A 243 -2.62 -23.62 12.91
CA GLU A 243 -2.32 -23.71 14.34
C GLU A 243 -0.96 -24.35 14.61
#